data_AF-A0A643BRX3-F1
#
_entry.id   AF-A0A643BRX3-F1
#
_cell.length_a   1.000
_cell.length_b   1.000
_cell.length_c   1.000
_cell.angle_alpha   90.00
_cell.angle_beta   90.00
_cell.angle_gamma   90.00
#
_symmetry.space_group_name_H-M   'P 1'
#
loop_
_entity.id
_entity.type
_entity.pdbx_description
1 polymer ?
#
loop_
_entity_poly.entity_id
_entity_poly.type
_entity_poly.pdbx_seq_one_letter_code
_entity_poly.pdbx_strand_id
1 'polypeptide(L)'
;PLTLNPTSTVPLTIRCFLGCELPPEGLKDCVFFEVAVNGSSFMNFQPKTASWTAGPQAPSSVVTYALEQLNKYNRTRYELREFLQVTCVQYVQKHITGNNSKGSQIGRSYTSLVLGILVGCFIITGVAVGIFLYTGGRRRC
;
A
#
# COMPACT_ATOMS: atom_id res chain seq x y z
N PRO A 1 35.95 24.55 12.35
CA PRO A 1 36.76 23.51 11.67
C PRO A 1 36.23 22.11 12.04
N LEU A 2 35.64 21.42 11.07
CA LEU A 2 35.13 20.06 11.21
C LEU A 2 36.32 19.10 11.36
N THR A 3 36.72 18.78 12.58
CA THR A 3 37.51 17.57 12.81
C THR A 3 36.52 16.42 12.86
N LEU A 4 36.16 15.90 11.68
CA LEU A 4 35.78 14.50 11.57
C LEU A 4 36.94 13.72 12.19
N ASN A 5 36.72 13.18 13.40
CA ASN A 5 37.67 12.27 14.03
C ASN A 5 38.04 11.20 12.97
N PRO A 6 39.32 10.88 12.74
CA PRO A 6 39.78 9.99 11.64
C PRO A 6 39.24 8.56 11.66
N THR A 7 38.26 8.24 12.51
CA THR A 7 37.60 6.94 12.62
C THR A 7 36.22 6.87 11.94
N SER A 8 35.78 7.91 11.22
CA SER A 8 34.69 7.76 10.23
C SER A 8 35.24 6.96 9.04
N THR A 9 35.19 5.64 9.16
CA THR A 9 35.76 4.67 8.23
C THR A 9 35.03 4.75 6.89
N VAL A 10 35.66 5.41 5.92
CA VAL A 10 35.25 5.38 4.51
C VAL A 10 35.82 4.10 3.89
N PRO A 11 35.03 3.35 3.09
CA PRO A 11 33.70 3.68 2.60
C PRO A 11 32.60 3.46 3.65
N LEU A 12 31.65 4.40 3.70
CA LEU A 12 30.43 4.28 4.51
C LEU A 12 29.21 4.22 3.59
N THR A 13 28.24 3.39 3.94
CA THR A 13 26.98 3.26 3.20
C THR A 13 25.83 3.76 4.06
N ILE A 14 25.07 4.74 3.57
CA ILE A 14 23.84 5.22 4.23
C ILE A 14 22.64 4.70 3.45
N ARG A 15 21.71 4.06 4.16
CA ARG A 15 20.41 3.66 3.63
C ARG A 15 19.32 4.46 4.32
N CYS A 16 18.52 5.17 3.53
CA CYS A 16 17.31 5.85 3.98
C CYS A 16 16.10 5.05 3.49
N PHE A 17 15.27 4.57 4.40
CA PHE A 17 14.04 3.86 4.10
C PHE A 17 12.86 4.66 4.66
N LEU A 18 12.08 5.28 3.77
CA LEU A 18 10.98 6.16 4.16
C LEU A 18 9.75 5.95 3.28
N GLY A 19 8.58 6.28 3.82
CA GLY A 19 7.33 6.15 3.10
C GLY A 19 6.10 6.38 3.96
N CYS A 20 4.96 6.13 3.33
CA CYS A 20 3.64 6.14 3.93
C CYS A 20 2.86 4.91 3.45
N GLU A 21 2.03 4.37 4.31
CA GLU A 21 1.10 3.29 4.01
C GLU A 21 -0.34 3.80 4.22
N LEU A 22 -1.28 3.31 3.41
CA LEU A 22 -2.70 3.63 3.53
C LEU A 22 -3.43 2.46 4.19
N PRO A 23 -3.64 2.48 5.52
CA PRO A 23 -4.43 1.46 6.19
C PRO A 23 -5.92 1.58 5.79
N PRO A 24 -6.68 0.48 5.75
CA PRO A 24 -8.10 0.49 5.40
C PRO A 24 -8.96 1.35 6.35
N GLU A 25 -8.51 1.49 7.60
CA GLU A 25 -9.19 2.23 8.68
C GLU A 25 -8.78 3.72 8.77
N GLY A 26 -7.96 4.24 7.85
CA GLY A 26 -7.58 5.66 7.84
C GLY A 26 -6.73 6.13 9.04
N LEU A 27 -6.04 5.21 9.72
CA LEU A 27 -5.09 5.52 10.80
C LEU A 27 -3.99 6.47 10.30
N LYS A 28 -3.80 7.59 11.00
CA LYS A 28 -2.93 8.72 10.61
C LYS A 28 -1.42 8.51 10.87
N ASP A 29 -1.04 7.35 11.40
CA ASP A 29 0.32 7.10 11.91
C ASP A 29 1.13 6.10 11.08
N CYS A 30 0.66 5.72 9.88
CA CYS A 30 1.35 4.77 9.02
C CYS A 30 2.43 5.43 8.14
N VAL A 31 3.29 6.25 8.73
CA VAL A 31 4.44 6.84 8.04
C VAL A 31 5.73 6.48 8.77
N PHE A 32 6.80 6.30 8.02
CA PHE A 32 8.09 5.87 8.56
C PHE A 32 9.25 6.57 7.86
N PHE A 33 10.35 6.75 8.60
CA PHE A 33 11.65 7.13 8.04
C PHE A 33 12.75 6.59 8.95
N GLU A 34 13.37 5.51 8.48
CA GLU A 34 14.49 4.84 9.12
C GLU A 34 15.79 5.11 8.36
N VAL A 35 16.88 5.29 9.11
CA VAL A 35 18.23 5.47 8.55
C VAL A 35 19.13 4.38 9.13
N ALA A 36 19.85 3.70 8.23
CA ALA A 36 20.88 2.74 8.58
C ALA A 36 22.24 3.17 8.02
N VAL A 37 23.30 2.91 8.79
CA VAL A 37 24.69 3.16 8.37
C VAL A 37 25.43 1.83 8.42
N ASN A 38 26.11 1.47 7.32
CA ASN A 38 26.79 0.19 7.13
C ASN A 38 25.87 -1.01 7.47
N GLY A 39 24.60 -0.92 7.05
CA GLY A 39 23.59 -1.95 7.27
C GLY A 39 22.99 -1.99 8.67
N SER A 40 23.47 -1.17 9.61
CA SER A 40 22.97 -1.15 10.99
C SER A 40 22.04 0.03 11.26
N SER A 41 20.98 -0.20 12.02
CA SER A 41 20.02 0.85 12.40
C SER A 41 20.71 1.98 13.15
N PHE A 42 20.61 3.20 12.61
CA PHE A 42 21.31 4.38 13.10
C PHE A 42 20.35 5.37 13.78
N MET A 43 19.22 5.68 13.14
CA MET A 43 18.20 6.59 13.68
C MET A 43 16.84 6.35 13.03
N ASN A 44 15.79 6.76 13.73
CA ASN A 44 14.41 6.67 13.25
C ASN A 44 13.65 7.98 13.53
N PHE A 45 12.81 8.38 12.59
CA PHE A 45 11.90 9.51 12.73
C PHE A 45 10.63 9.09 13.46
N GLN A 46 10.23 9.88 14.46
CA GLN A 46 9.00 9.72 15.23
C GLN A 46 7.96 10.72 14.70
N PRO A 47 6.96 10.28 13.91
CA PRO A 47 6.03 11.19 13.24
C PRO A 47 5.13 11.96 14.22
N LYS A 48 4.74 11.30 15.33
CA LYS A 48 3.87 11.89 16.36
C LYS A 48 4.45 13.17 16.95
N THR A 49 5.73 13.13 17.30
CA THR A 49 6.46 14.23 17.94
C THR A 49 7.27 15.07 16.95
N ALA A 50 7.32 14.67 15.67
CA ALA A 50 8.20 15.24 14.65
C ALA A 50 9.65 15.35 15.16
N SER A 51 10.20 14.24 15.65
CA SER A 51 11.54 14.19 16.24
C SER A 51 12.30 12.94 15.81
N TRP A 52 13.62 13.05 15.73
CA TRP A 52 14.51 11.93 15.47
C TRP A 52 14.98 11.29 16.77
N THR A 53 15.11 9.96 16.74
CA THR A 53 15.53 9.12 17.86
C THR A 53 16.67 8.21 17.44
N ALA A 54 17.55 7.89 18.38
CA ALA A 54 18.65 6.95 18.13
C ALA A 54 18.11 5.54 17.83
N GLY A 55 18.80 4.82 16.96
CA GLY A 55 18.63 3.37 16.84
C GLY A 55 19.17 2.62 18.07
N PRO A 56 19.02 1.29 18.10
CA PRO A 56 19.43 0.44 19.22
C PRO A 56 20.95 0.31 19.43
N GLN A 57 21.79 0.91 18.56
CA GLN A 57 23.24 0.88 18.74
C GLN A 57 23.72 1.77 19.90
N ALA A 58 24.91 1.45 20.42
CA ALA A 58 25.54 2.20 21.51
C ALA A 58 25.66 3.70 21.16
N PRO A 59 25.44 4.61 22.12
CA PRO A 59 25.58 6.05 21.90
C PRO A 59 26.97 6.38 21.34
N SER A 60 27.01 7.14 20.25
CA SER A 60 28.25 7.68 19.69
C SER A 60 28.13 9.18 19.52
N SER A 61 29.27 9.89 19.56
CA SER A 61 29.30 11.35 19.33
C SER A 61 28.71 11.73 17.98
N VAL A 62 28.85 10.87 16.96
CA VAL A 62 28.26 11.05 15.63
C VAL A 62 26.73 10.96 15.69
N VAL A 63 26.17 9.97 16.41
CA VAL A 63 24.71 9.85 16.61
C VAL A 63 24.18 11.06 17.36
N THR A 64 24.82 11.46 18.46
CA THR A 64 24.41 12.63 19.26
C THR A 64 24.40 13.90 18.41
N TYR A 65 25.48 14.16 17.68
CA TYR A 65 25.57 15.33 16.79
C TYR A 65 24.50 15.31 15.70
N ALA A 66 24.30 14.16 15.04
CA ALA A 66 23.30 14.04 13.99
C ALA A 66 21.88 14.27 14.52
N LEU A 67 21.55 13.70 15.68
CA LEU A 67 20.26 13.93 16.34
C LEU A 67 20.06 15.39 16.75
N GLU A 68 21.11 16.06 17.24
CA GLU A 68 21.05 17.49 17.56
C GLU A 68 20.72 18.30 16.30
N GLN A 69 21.43 18.07 15.19
CA GLN A 69 21.18 18.77 13.93
C GLN A 69 19.77 18.48 13.37
N LEU A 70 19.35 17.22 13.36
CA LEU A 70 18.05 16.84 12.82
C LEU A 70 16.87 17.31 13.66
N ASN A 71 17.05 17.45 14.98
CA ASN A 71 16.01 17.97 15.87
C ASN A 71 16.02 19.49 16.03
N LYS A 72 17.00 20.18 15.46
CA LYS A 72 17.13 21.64 15.57
C LYS A 72 16.25 22.41 14.58
N TYR A 73 16.07 21.89 13.37
CA TYR A 73 15.45 22.65 12.28
C TYR A 73 14.02 22.19 11.97
N ASN A 74 13.15 23.15 11.61
CA ASN A 74 11.78 22.85 11.17
C ASN A 74 11.77 21.98 9.90
N ARG A 75 12.74 22.19 9.00
CA ARG A 75 12.89 21.45 7.75
C ARG A 75 13.03 19.94 7.97
N THR A 76 13.84 19.54 8.95
CA THR A 76 14.12 18.13 9.27
C THR A 76 13.09 17.52 10.23
N ARG A 77 12.12 18.31 10.70
CA ARG A 77 11.08 17.90 11.64
C ARG A 77 9.69 18.01 11.03
N TYR A 78 9.16 19.22 10.96
CA TYR A 78 7.77 19.48 10.61
C TYR A 78 7.53 19.38 9.11
N GLU A 79 8.42 19.93 8.28
CA GLU A 79 8.29 19.83 6.83
C GLU A 79 8.50 18.40 6.34
N LEU A 80 9.41 17.66 6.99
CA LEU A 80 9.56 16.23 6.73
C LEU A 80 8.31 15.44 7.11
N ARG A 81 7.70 15.74 8.26
CA ARG A 81 6.43 15.12 8.66
C ARG A 81 5.32 15.44 7.66
N GLU A 82 5.21 16.70 7.22
CA GLU A 82 4.22 17.12 6.22
C GLU A 82 4.42 16.37 4.91
N PHE A 83 5.66 16.23 4.44
CA PHE A 83 5.97 15.44 3.25
C PHE A 83 5.46 13.99 3.37
N LEU A 84 5.72 13.34 4.50
CA LEU A 84 5.32 11.95 4.72
C LEU A 84 3.80 11.79 4.94
N GLN A 85 3.18 12.66 5.73
CA GLN A 85 1.76 12.53 6.10
C GLN A 85 0.80 13.12 5.08
N VAL A 86 1.23 14.12 4.31
CA VAL A 86 0.39 14.81 3.33
C VAL A 86 0.81 14.43 1.92
N THR A 87 2.03 14.78 1.52
CA THR A 87 2.46 14.62 0.12
C THR A 87 2.50 13.16 -0.31
N CYS A 88 3.11 12.29 0.48
CA CYS A 88 3.16 10.86 0.18
C CYS A 88 1.75 10.25 0.16
N VAL A 89 0.92 10.52 1.17
CA VAL A 89 -0.46 10.00 1.26
C VAL A 89 -1.29 10.44 0.05
N GLN A 90 -1.25 11.73 -0.31
CA GLN A 90 -1.94 12.25 -1.48
C GLN A 90 -1.44 11.60 -2.78
N TYR A 91 -0.13 11.38 -2.91
CA TYR A 91 0.45 10.72 -4.06
C TYR A 91 -0.07 9.28 -4.21
N VAL A 92 -0.02 8.50 -3.13
CA VAL A 92 -0.49 7.10 -3.11
C VAL A 92 -1.99 7.04 -3.42
N GLN A 93 -2.82 7.89 -2.78
CA GLN A 93 -4.25 7.95 -3.05
C GLN A 93 -4.56 8.29 -4.52
N LYS A 94 -3.86 9.28 -5.08
CA LYS A 94 -4.07 9.72 -6.47
C LYS A 94 -3.70 8.64 -7.48
N HIS A 95 -2.56 7.97 -7.29
CA HIS A 95 -1.98 7.08 -8.29
C HIS A 95 -2.29 5.60 -8.11
N ILE A 96 -2.57 5.14 -6.89
CA ILE A 96 -2.94 3.74 -6.61
C ILE A 96 -4.46 3.60 -6.59
N THR A 97 -5.18 4.38 -5.78
CA THR A 97 -6.65 4.30 -5.71
C THR A 97 -7.31 4.78 -7.01
N GLY A 98 -6.77 5.84 -7.63
CA GLY A 98 -7.23 6.33 -8.94
C GLY A 98 -6.97 5.38 -10.12
N ASN A 99 -5.99 4.47 -10.01
CA ASN A 99 -5.79 3.40 -10.99
C ASN A 99 -6.62 2.15 -10.65
N ASN A 100 -6.86 1.86 -9.37
CA ASN A 100 -7.73 0.76 -8.95
C ASN A 100 -9.20 1.00 -9.32
N SER A 101 -9.66 2.25 -9.42
CA SER A 101 -10.99 2.58 -9.98
C SER A 101 -11.07 2.40 -11.49
N LYS A 102 -9.95 2.27 -12.20
CA LYS A 102 -9.88 1.88 -13.62
C LYS A 102 -9.54 0.40 -13.84
N GLY A 103 -9.12 -0.32 -12.80
CA GLY A 103 -8.57 -1.68 -12.93
C GLY A 103 -9.29 -2.80 -12.16
N SER A 104 -10.20 -2.50 -11.24
CA SER A 104 -10.84 -3.53 -10.40
C SER A 104 -12.32 -3.70 -10.70
N GLN A 105 -12.64 -4.56 -11.68
CA GLN A 105 -13.70 -5.58 -11.66
C GLN A 105 -13.99 -6.10 -13.08
N ILE A 106 -13.06 -6.86 -13.66
CA ILE A 106 -13.46 -8.06 -14.41
C ILE A 106 -13.48 -9.21 -13.39
N GLY A 107 -14.38 -9.07 -12.41
CA GLY A 107 -14.87 -10.24 -11.70
C GLY A 107 -15.62 -11.05 -12.75
N ARG A 108 -15.10 -12.26 -13.06
CA ARG A 108 -15.64 -13.16 -14.08
C ARG A 108 -17.17 -13.15 -14.03
N SER A 109 -17.79 -12.53 -15.04
CA SER A 109 -19.21 -12.24 -14.98
C SER A 109 -20.03 -13.53 -15.04
N TYR A 110 -20.56 -13.95 -13.90
CA TYR A 110 -21.50 -15.08 -13.80
C TYR A 110 -22.78 -14.85 -14.61
N THR A 111 -23.04 -13.62 -15.08
CA THR A 111 -24.18 -13.30 -15.95
C THR A 111 -24.17 -14.10 -17.25
N SER A 112 -23.00 -14.35 -17.85
CA SER A 112 -22.91 -15.13 -19.09
C SER A 112 -23.22 -16.61 -18.85
N LEU A 113 -22.76 -17.17 -17.73
CA LEU A 113 -23.05 -18.55 -17.33
C LEU A 113 -24.54 -18.71 -16.99
N VAL A 114 -25.12 -17.77 -16.21
CA VAL A 114 -26.53 -17.80 -15.82
C VAL A 114 -27.44 -17.61 -17.02
N LEU A 115 -27.10 -16.70 -17.94
CA LEU A 115 -27.85 -16.54 -19.19
C LEU A 115 -27.80 -17.81 -20.04
N GLY A 116 -26.65 -18.47 -20.12
CA GLY A 116 -26.50 -19.75 -20.81
C GLY A 116 -27.37 -20.86 -20.20
N ILE A 117 -27.42 -20.96 -18.87
CA ILE A 117 -28.27 -21.94 -18.16
C ILE A 117 -29.76 -21.65 -18.42
N LEU A 118 -30.19 -20.40 -18.31
CA LEU A 118 -31.58 -20.02 -18.55
C LEU A 118 -32.02 -20.36 -19.98
N VAL A 119 -31.23 -19.95 -20.99
CA VAL A 119 -31.51 -20.25 -22.39
C VAL A 119 -31.54 -21.76 -22.63
N GLY A 120 -30.58 -22.51 -22.08
CA GLY A 120 -30.55 -23.97 -22.18
C GLY A 120 -31.81 -24.64 -21.62
N CYS A 121 -32.27 -24.21 -20.44
CA CYS A 121 -33.50 -24.73 -19.83
C CYS A 121 -34.75 -24.47 -20.69
N PHE A 122 -34.86 -23.29 -21.31
CA PHE A 122 -35.98 -22.97 -22.20
C PHE A 122 -36.01 -23.83 -23.47
N ILE A 123 -34.84 -24.14 -24.04
CA ILE A 123 -34.76 -25.02 -25.22
C ILE A 123 -35.20 -26.45 -24.87
N ILE A 124 -34.70 -27.00 -23.75
CA ILE A 124 -35.03 -28.37 -23.32
C ILE A 124 -36.52 -28.52 -23.04
N THR A 125 -37.12 -27.55 -22.34
CA THR A 125 -38.56 -27.56 -22.05
C THR A 125 -39.41 -27.41 -23.31
N GLY A 126 -39.02 -26.53 -24.23
CA GLY A 126 -39.70 -26.38 -25.53
C GLY A 126 -39.70 -27.67 -26.36
N VAL A 127 -38.57 -28.37 -26.42
CA VAL A 127 -38.46 -29.66 -27.13
C VAL A 127 -39.33 -30.73 -26.46
N ALA A 128 -39.29 -30.82 -25.12
CA ALA A 128 -40.10 -31.80 -24.40
C ALA A 128 -41.61 -31.59 -24.60
N VAL A 129 -42.07 -30.34 -24.56
CA VAL A 129 -43.48 -29.99 -24.83
C VAL A 129 -43.85 -30.25 -26.28
N GLY A 130 -42.98 -29.92 -27.23
CA GLY A 130 -43.19 -30.19 -28.65
C GLY A 130 -43.34 -31.68 -28.95
N ILE A 131 -42.47 -32.52 -28.38
CA ILE A 131 -42.58 -33.98 -28.48
C ILE A 131 -43.89 -34.44 -27.82
N PHE A 132 -44.19 -33.98 -26.60
CA PHE A 132 -45.40 -34.39 -25.89
C PHE A 132 -46.69 -34.05 -26.64
N LEU A 133 -46.75 -32.90 -27.31
CA LEU A 133 -47.90 -32.53 -28.15
C LEU A 133 -47.93 -33.33 -29.45
N TYR A 134 -46.78 -33.58 -30.06
CA TYR A 134 -46.68 -34.36 -31.30
C TYR A 134 -47.00 -35.85 -31.10
N THR A 135 -46.64 -36.43 -29.95
CA THR A 135 -46.88 -37.85 -29.62
C THR A 135 -48.10 -38.08 -28.73
N GLY A 136 -48.62 -37.05 -28.04
CA GLY A 136 -49.68 -37.18 -27.03
C GLY A 136 -51.04 -36.57 -27.38
N GLY A 137 -51.17 -35.89 -28.53
CA GLY A 137 -52.43 -35.31 -29.01
C GLY A 137 -53.38 -36.29 -29.70
N ARG A 138 -53.57 -37.51 -29.17
CA ARG A 138 -54.66 -38.40 -29.64
C ARG A 138 -55.09 -39.39 -28.57
N ARG A 139 -55.89 -38.94 -27.60
CA ARG A 139 -56.92 -39.81 -27.03
C ARG A 139 -58.15 -39.69 -27.92
N ARG A 140 -58.39 -40.73 -28.72
CA ARG A 140 -59.73 -41.03 -29.25
C ARG A 140 -60.62 -41.47 -28.08
N CYS A 141 -61.89 -41.15 -28.23
CA CYS A 141 -63.05 -41.34 -27.34
C CYS A 141 -63.27 -40.18 -26.37
#